data_AF-A0A532UWI1-F1
#
_entry.id   AF-A0A532UWI1-F1
#
_cell.length_a   1.000
_cell.length_b   1.000
_cell.length_c   1.000
_cell.angle_alpha   90.00
_cell.angle_beta   90.00
_cell.angle_gamma   90.00
#
_symmetry.space_group_name_H-M   'P 1'
#
loop_
_entity.id
_entity.type
_entity.pdbx_description
1 polymer ?
#
loop_
_entity_poly.entity_id
_entity_poly.type
_entity_poly.pdbx_seq_one_letter_code
_entity_poly.pdbx_strand_id
1 'polypeptide(L)'
;MEATEETTAKSYCKPNCVSEKDILDIAWNYFQQHAQQRLSFFNFFVIFSVLMTTGLISTFQEKYNAHSIGIAIGLMLSLISYVFWKIEERNKYLTKTGENAIKQIEQHYPCAKCYPDPVKFKIFSLEQEETDKIRKEQRGKIFVFRQISHSKSFNLIFFVFFVVGVLGAGASIYFQFYHPQSEQKIQQRKTDLEINDLKEDISKLVHEYTKLNTILIQILSSQTTQQLKENAPGRNVPAAPPSSSPP
;
A
#
# COMPACT_ATOMS: atom_id res chain seq x y z
N MET A 1 33.20 -78.54 30.89
CA MET A 1 33.03 -78.23 29.46
C MET A 1 31.95 -77.18 29.40
N GLU A 2 32.41 -75.94 29.43
CA GLU A 2 31.65 -74.75 29.79
C GLU A 2 31.20 -74.09 28.49
N ALA A 3 29.89 -73.88 28.37
CA ALA A 3 29.27 -73.20 27.24
C ALA A 3 29.51 -71.70 27.39
N THR A 4 30.42 -71.14 26.58
CA THR A 4 30.54 -69.69 26.38
C THR A 4 29.68 -69.30 25.19
N GLU A 5 28.44 -68.94 25.50
CA GLU A 5 27.51 -68.27 24.62
C GLU A 5 27.95 -66.79 24.52
N GLU A 6 28.86 -66.49 23.60
CA GLU A 6 29.19 -65.11 23.21
C GLU A 6 27.98 -64.49 22.50
N THR A 7 27.11 -63.85 23.27
CA THR A 7 26.12 -62.90 22.77
C THR A 7 26.84 -61.69 22.19
N THR A 8 27.28 -61.83 20.93
CA THR A 8 27.62 -60.71 20.06
C THR A 8 26.36 -59.91 19.81
N ALA A 9 26.12 -58.90 20.66
CA ALA A 9 25.12 -57.86 20.43
C ALA A 9 25.56 -57.02 19.22
N LYS A 10 25.34 -57.58 18.03
CA LYS A 10 25.42 -56.88 16.75
C LYS A 10 24.29 -55.85 16.79
N SER A 11 24.62 -54.62 17.18
CA SER A 11 23.72 -53.48 17.10
C SER A 11 23.28 -53.33 15.65
N TYR A 12 22.04 -53.77 15.37
CA TYR A 12 21.42 -53.65 14.06
C TYR A 12 21.15 -52.16 13.80
N CYS A 13 22.11 -51.43 13.22
CA CYS A 13 21.78 -50.18 12.55
C CYS A 13 20.87 -50.51 11.36
N LYS A 14 19.59 -50.16 11.51
CA LYS A 14 18.51 -50.33 10.53
C LYS A 14 18.94 -49.68 9.19
N PRO A 15 18.69 -50.31 8.02
CA PRO A 15 19.32 -49.96 6.73
C PRO A 15 18.93 -48.60 6.10
N ASN A 16 18.36 -47.66 6.86
CA ASN A 16 18.04 -46.29 6.46
C ASN A 16 18.39 -45.29 7.58
N CYS A 17 19.61 -45.34 8.10
CA CYS A 17 20.06 -44.33 9.06
C CYS A 17 20.33 -43.02 8.30
N VAL A 18 19.51 -42.00 8.54
CA VAL A 18 19.72 -40.65 8.00
C VAL A 18 21.05 -40.11 8.55
N SER A 19 21.91 -39.58 7.69
CA SER A 19 23.18 -39.02 8.14
C SER A 19 22.93 -37.82 9.06
N GLU A 20 23.77 -37.65 10.08
CA GLU A 20 23.67 -36.54 11.01
C GLU A 20 23.75 -35.17 10.30
N LYS A 21 24.56 -35.11 9.25
CA LYS A 21 24.63 -33.96 8.34
C LYS A 21 23.27 -33.68 7.69
N ASP A 22 22.58 -34.71 7.22
CA ASP A 22 21.27 -34.57 6.58
C ASP A 22 20.22 -34.07 7.58
N ILE A 23 20.30 -34.51 8.85
CA ILE A 23 19.41 -34.02 9.92
C ILE A 23 19.65 -32.53 10.18
N LEU A 24 20.93 -32.12 10.27
CA LEU A 24 21.28 -30.71 10.44
C LEU A 24 20.83 -29.87 9.25
N ASP A 25 21.03 -30.36 8.02
CA ASP A 25 20.61 -29.69 6.79
C ASP A 25 19.09 -29.53 6.74
N ILE A 26 18.32 -30.56 7.13
CA ILE A 26 16.86 -30.49 7.24
C ILE A 26 16.44 -29.44 8.28
N ALA A 27 17.05 -29.46 9.47
CA ALA A 27 16.72 -28.52 10.55
C ALA A 27 17.06 -27.07 10.17
N TRP A 28 18.22 -26.85 9.55
CA TRP A 28 18.66 -25.56 9.05
C TRP A 28 17.75 -25.03 7.95
N ASN A 29 17.43 -25.86 6.94
CA ASN A 29 16.54 -25.47 5.85
C ASN A 29 15.14 -25.10 6.38
N TYR A 30 14.61 -25.87 7.34
CA TYR A 30 13.35 -25.58 8.00
C TYR A 30 13.36 -24.24 8.75
N PHE A 31 14.41 -23.99 9.54
CA PHE A 31 14.61 -22.72 10.24
C PHE A 31 14.70 -21.55 9.25
N GLN A 32 15.56 -21.66 8.24
CA GLN A 32 15.79 -20.63 7.23
C GLN A 32 14.52 -20.29 6.46
N GLN A 33 13.77 -21.30 6.04
CA GLN A 33 12.51 -21.11 5.31
C GLN A 33 11.51 -20.28 6.13
N HIS A 34 11.29 -20.62 7.39
CA HIS A 34 10.35 -19.89 8.25
C HIS A 34 10.87 -18.51 8.67
N ALA A 35 12.18 -18.36 8.87
CA ALA A 35 12.79 -17.05 9.10
C ALA A 35 12.62 -16.11 7.90
N GLN A 36 12.75 -16.62 6.67
CA GLN A 36 12.53 -15.85 5.46
C GLN A 36 11.06 -15.50 5.24
N GLN A 37 10.14 -16.45 5.47
CA GLN A 37 8.69 -16.22 5.40
C GLN A 37 8.24 -15.06 6.30
N ARG A 38 8.79 -15.01 7.52
CA ARG A 38 8.54 -13.94 8.49
C ARG A 38 8.87 -12.56 7.93
N LEU A 39 10.03 -12.41 7.29
CA LEU A 39 10.44 -11.14 6.68
C LEU A 39 9.52 -10.76 5.51
N SER A 40 9.16 -11.73 4.66
CA SER A 40 8.22 -11.50 3.56
C SER A 40 6.85 -11.04 4.05
N PHE A 41 6.25 -11.71 5.04
CA PHE A 41 4.96 -11.30 5.60
C PHE A 41 5.00 -9.91 6.23
N PHE A 42 6.10 -9.58 6.92
CA PHE A 42 6.29 -8.25 7.48
C PHE A 42 6.35 -7.17 6.37
N ASN A 43 7.10 -7.42 5.29
CA ASN A 43 7.18 -6.48 4.17
C ASN A 43 5.82 -6.26 3.50
N PHE A 44 5.04 -7.33 3.27
CA PHE A 44 3.69 -7.20 2.73
C PHE A 44 2.77 -6.41 3.66
N PHE A 45 2.84 -6.67 4.97
CA PHE A 45 2.06 -5.93 5.95
C PHE A 45 2.34 -4.43 5.89
N VAL A 46 3.63 -4.03 5.82
CA VAL A 46 4.01 -2.61 5.75
C VAL A 46 3.45 -1.94 4.49
N ILE A 47 3.50 -2.62 3.34
CA ILE A 47 2.95 -2.09 2.08
C ILE A 47 1.43 -1.90 2.21
N PHE A 48 0.72 -2.91 2.71
CA PHE A 48 -0.73 -2.83 2.89
C PHE A 48 -1.12 -1.78 3.93
N SER A 49 -0.38 -1.65 5.03
CA SER A 49 -0.68 -0.69 6.09
C SER A 49 -0.48 0.74 5.62
N VAL A 50 0.58 1.03 4.85
CA VAL A 50 0.81 2.35 4.24
C VAL A 50 -0.29 2.69 3.24
N LEU A 51 -0.66 1.74 2.38
CA LEU A 51 -1.72 1.93 1.38
C LEU A 51 -3.07 2.24 2.05
N MET A 52 -3.46 1.44 3.05
CA MET A 52 -4.71 1.62 3.79
C MET A 52 -4.71 2.90 4.61
N THR A 53 -3.59 3.25 5.26
CA THR A 53 -3.46 4.50 6.02
C THR A 53 -3.57 5.72 5.11
N THR A 54 -2.94 5.67 3.93
CA THR A 54 -3.06 6.74 2.92
C THR A 54 -4.50 6.88 2.45
N GLY A 55 -5.15 5.76 2.12
CA GLY A 55 -6.57 5.74 1.75
C GLY A 55 -7.46 6.32 2.85
N LEU A 56 -7.23 5.95 4.11
CA LEU A 56 -7.94 6.47 5.26
C LEU A 56 -7.77 8.00 5.38
N ILE A 57 -6.55 8.51 5.28
CA ILE A 57 -6.29 9.96 5.31
C ILE A 57 -7.02 10.67 4.15
N SER A 58 -7.02 10.09 2.96
CA SER A 58 -7.75 10.65 1.80
C SER A 58 -9.26 10.76 2.03
N THR A 59 -9.87 9.87 2.83
CA THR A 59 -11.31 9.95 3.12
C THR A 59 -11.70 11.15 3.99
N PHE A 60 -10.75 11.70 4.75
CA PHE A 60 -10.97 12.91 5.56
C PHE A 60 -10.78 14.21 4.77
N GLN A 61 -10.38 14.15 3.50
CA GLN A 61 -10.27 15.34 2.67
C GLN A 61 -11.66 15.83 2.24
N GLU A 62 -11.90 17.15 2.37
CA GLU A 62 -13.20 17.80 2.11
C GLU A 62 -13.79 17.50 0.73
N LYS A 63 -12.92 17.26 -0.27
CA LYS A 63 -13.34 16.98 -1.65
C LYS A 63 -14.09 15.66 -1.84
N TYR A 64 -13.82 14.66 -1.02
CA TYR A 64 -14.35 13.31 -1.24
C TYR A 64 -15.51 12.98 -0.30
N ASN A 65 -15.55 13.58 0.89
CA ASN A 65 -16.62 13.50 1.87
C ASN A 65 -17.24 12.10 2.09
N ALA A 66 -16.41 11.07 1.89
CA ALA A 66 -16.82 9.67 1.78
C ALA A 66 -16.63 8.96 3.13
N HIS A 67 -17.31 9.46 4.16
CA HIS A 67 -17.18 8.98 5.54
C HIS A 67 -17.45 7.47 5.67
N SER A 68 -18.42 6.94 4.94
CA SER A 68 -18.72 5.49 4.91
C SER A 68 -17.54 4.66 4.40
N ILE A 69 -16.76 5.18 3.44
CA ILE A 69 -15.56 4.52 2.93
C ILE A 69 -14.44 4.58 3.98
N GLY A 70 -14.32 5.69 4.71
CA GLY A 70 -13.36 5.82 5.82
C GLY A 70 -13.58 4.78 6.92
N ILE A 71 -14.84 4.52 7.28
CA ILE A 71 -15.21 3.46 8.23
C ILE A 71 -14.79 2.08 7.71
N ALA A 72 -15.11 1.77 6.44
CA ALA A 72 -14.76 0.50 5.83
C ALA A 72 -13.24 0.28 5.78
N ILE A 73 -12.47 1.31 5.40
CA ILE A 73 -11.00 1.26 5.34
C ILE A 73 -10.41 1.10 6.75
N GLY A 74 -10.90 1.85 7.74
CA GLY A 74 -10.42 1.75 9.12
C GLY A 74 -10.64 0.37 9.71
N LEU A 75 -11.83 -0.21 9.54
CA LEU A 75 -12.14 -1.58 9.97
C LEU A 75 -11.31 -2.62 9.21
N MET A 76 -11.12 -2.45 7.91
CA MET A 76 -10.28 -3.34 7.09
C MET A 76 -8.82 -3.31 7.56
N LEU A 77 -8.28 -2.12 7.86
CA LEU A 77 -6.92 -1.96 8.40
C LEU A 77 -6.77 -2.70 9.73
N SER A 78 -7.72 -2.54 10.66
CA SER A 78 -7.72 -3.27 11.92
C SER A 78 -7.82 -4.78 11.73
N LEU A 79 -8.67 -5.25 10.81
CA LEU A 79 -8.81 -6.68 10.51
C LEU A 79 -7.51 -7.25 9.95
N ILE A 80 -6.90 -6.58 8.97
CA ILE A 80 -5.61 -6.98 8.39
C ILE A 80 -4.54 -7.05 9.47
N SER A 81 -4.40 -6.01 10.31
CA SER A 81 -3.45 -6.00 11.42
C SER A 81 -3.63 -7.19 12.37
N TYR A 82 -4.86 -7.55 12.68
CA TYR A 82 -5.15 -8.71 13.52
C TYR A 82 -4.78 -10.04 12.86
N VAL A 83 -5.12 -10.22 11.58
CA VAL A 83 -4.77 -11.43 10.81
C VAL A 83 -3.26 -11.61 10.72
N PHE A 84 -2.53 -10.54 10.35
CA PHE A 84 -1.07 -10.60 10.27
C PHE A 84 -0.42 -10.84 11.63
N TRP A 85 -0.97 -10.28 12.71
CA TRP A 85 -0.50 -10.59 14.07
C TRP A 85 -0.61 -12.08 14.39
N LYS A 86 -1.71 -12.74 14.00
CA LYS A 86 -1.88 -14.19 14.21
C LYS A 86 -0.96 -15.04 13.34
N ILE A 87 -0.75 -14.65 12.08
CA ILE A 87 0.19 -15.32 11.18
C ILE A 87 1.62 -15.22 11.73
N GLU A 88 2.00 -14.05 12.24
CA GLU A 88 3.32 -13.83 12.86
C GLU A 88 3.52 -14.70 14.12
N GLU A 89 2.50 -14.82 14.96
CA GLU A 89 2.56 -15.66 16.17
C GLU A 89 2.86 -17.12 15.81
N ARG A 90 2.22 -17.65 14.75
CA ARG A 90 2.49 -18.99 14.24
C ARG A 90 3.89 -19.12 13.63
N ASN A 91 4.31 -18.20 12.78
CA ASN A 91 5.65 -18.26 12.17
C ASN A 91 6.75 -18.21 13.22
N LYS A 92 6.60 -17.35 14.23
CA LYS A 92 7.51 -17.30 15.38
C LYS A 92 7.64 -18.65 16.08
N TYR A 93 6.53 -19.36 16.28
CA TYR A 93 6.56 -20.70 16.87
C TYR A 93 7.35 -21.68 15.99
N LEU A 94 7.11 -21.70 14.68
CA LEU A 94 7.81 -22.59 13.74
C LEU A 94 9.30 -22.30 13.66
N THR A 95 9.70 -21.01 13.59
CA THR A 95 11.11 -20.62 13.63
C THR A 95 11.79 -21.09 14.91
N LYS A 96 11.13 -20.93 16.07
CA LYS A 96 11.66 -21.41 17.36
C LYS A 96 11.76 -22.94 17.42
N THR A 97 10.86 -23.66 16.77
CA THR A 97 10.95 -25.12 16.68
C THR A 97 12.20 -25.55 15.91
N GLY A 98 12.50 -24.90 14.77
CA GLY A 98 13.73 -25.14 14.02
C GLY A 98 14.99 -24.78 14.83
N GLU A 99 14.97 -23.62 15.49
CA GLU A 99 16.05 -23.18 16.39
C GLU A 99 16.32 -24.20 17.51
N ASN A 100 15.25 -24.71 18.14
CA ASN A 100 15.36 -25.71 19.20
C ASN A 100 15.87 -27.06 18.69
N ALA A 101 15.49 -27.48 17.48
CA ALA A 101 16.01 -28.70 16.88
C ALA A 101 17.53 -28.60 16.65
N ILE A 102 18.01 -27.47 16.12
CA ILE A 102 19.44 -27.23 15.93
C ILE A 102 20.18 -27.21 17.28
N LYS A 103 19.61 -26.57 18.32
CA LYS A 103 20.20 -26.59 19.68
C LYS A 103 20.33 -28.00 20.26
N GLN A 104 19.37 -28.88 20.04
CA GLN A 104 19.46 -30.27 20.50
C GLN A 104 20.61 -31.01 19.81
N ILE A 105 20.81 -30.76 18.52
CA ILE A 105 21.94 -31.30 17.74
C ILE A 105 23.26 -30.72 18.30
N GLU A 106 23.37 -29.40 18.48
CA GLU A 106 24.57 -28.75 19.08
C GLU A 106 24.94 -29.31 20.46
N GLN A 107 23.95 -29.69 21.27
CA GLN A 107 24.17 -30.31 22.58
C GLN A 107 24.71 -31.74 22.49
N HIS A 108 24.34 -32.47 21.43
CA HIS A 108 24.80 -33.84 21.17
C HIS A 108 26.24 -33.91 20.64
N TYR A 109 26.79 -32.81 20.13
CA TYR A 109 28.21 -32.67 19.76
C TYR A 109 28.99 -31.78 20.72
N PRO A 110 29.19 -32.18 21.99
CA PRO A 110 30.11 -31.50 22.87
C PRO A 110 31.56 -31.90 22.51
N CYS A 111 31.98 -31.83 21.23
CA CYS A 111 33.39 -32.15 20.93
C CYS A 111 34.30 -30.99 21.34
N ALA A 112 34.50 -30.87 22.65
CA ALA A 112 35.49 -29.98 23.22
C ALA A 112 36.93 -30.44 22.98
N LYS A 113 37.12 -31.64 22.40
CA LYS A 113 38.42 -32.25 22.10
C LYS A 113 38.86 -32.10 20.63
N CYS A 114 37.95 -31.73 19.72
CA CYS A 114 38.21 -31.71 18.28
C CYS A 114 38.77 -30.37 17.78
N TYR A 115 38.70 -29.31 18.58
CA TYR A 115 39.16 -27.97 18.23
C TYR A 115 39.73 -27.28 19.46
N PRO A 116 40.84 -26.51 19.35
CA PRO A 116 41.44 -25.81 20.48
C PRO A 116 40.51 -24.76 21.12
N ASP A 117 39.44 -24.33 20.43
CA ASP A 117 38.36 -23.49 20.96
C ASP A 117 37.01 -24.24 20.89
N PRO A 118 36.57 -24.94 21.96
CA PRO A 118 35.34 -25.72 21.98
C PRO A 118 34.05 -24.87 21.99
N VAL A 119 34.18 -23.54 22.03
CA VAL A 119 33.08 -22.59 22.25
C VAL A 119 32.41 -22.14 20.95
N LYS A 120 33.06 -22.30 19.78
CA LYS A 120 32.61 -21.68 18.52
C LYS A 120 31.56 -22.46 17.71
N PHE A 121 31.23 -23.70 18.08
CA PHE A 121 30.24 -24.52 17.35
C PHE A 121 28.81 -24.46 17.91
N LYS A 122 28.59 -23.77 19.04
CA LYS A 122 27.28 -23.65 19.70
C LYS A 122 26.65 -22.28 19.50
N ILE A 123 26.46 -21.88 18.24
CA ILE A 123 26.08 -20.51 17.88
C ILE A 123 24.73 -20.16 18.53
N PHE A 124 23.73 -21.03 18.41
CA PHE A 124 22.38 -20.76 18.92
C PHE A 124 22.29 -20.85 20.44
N SER A 125 23.04 -21.78 21.04
CA SER A 125 23.05 -21.94 22.50
C SER A 125 23.78 -20.77 23.18
N LEU A 126 24.88 -20.29 22.60
CA LEU A 126 25.66 -19.16 23.12
C LEU A 126 24.90 -17.84 22.98
N GLU A 127 24.28 -17.59 21.82
CA GLU A 127 23.45 -16.40 21.60
C GLU A 127 22.30 -16.30 22.62
N GLN A 128 21.66 -17.45 22.95
CA GLN A 128 20.61 -17.47 23.95
C GLN A 128 21.12 -17.09 25.35
N GLU A 129 22.28 -17.63 25.76
CA GLU A 129 22.86 -17.34 27.08
C GLU A 129 23.24 -15.85 27.20
N GLU A 130 23.88 -15.29 26.17
CA GLU A 130 24.21 -13.86 26.12
C GLU A 130 22.96 -12.98 26.17
N THR A 131 21.94 -13.31 25.37
CA THR A 131 20.67 -12.58 25.35
C THR A 131 19.98 -12.62 26.71
N ASP A 132 19.99 -13.77 27.41
CA ASP A 132 19.39 -13.91 28.73
C ASP A 132 20.16 -13.13 29.81
N LYS A 133 21.49 -13.07 29.73
CA LYS A 133 22.33 -12.22 30.60
C LYS A 133 21.99 -10.75 30.42
N ILE A 134 22.00 -10.25 29.18
CA ILE A 134 21.66 -8.85 28.87
C ILE A 134 20.24 -8.53 29.34
N ARG A 135 19.29 -9.44 29.14
CA ARG A 135 17.89 -9.25 29.56
C ARG A 135 17.71 -9.16 31.08
N LYS A 136 18.49 -9.92 31.85
CA LYS A 136 18.50 -9.84 33.33
C LYS A 136 19.10 -8.51 33.79
N GLU A 137 20.17 -8.07 33.16
CA GLU A 137 20.84 -6.80 33.46
C GLU A 137 19.96 -5.58 33.14
N GLN A 138 19.19 -5.65 32.06
CA GLN A 138 18.32 -4.56 31.61
C GLN A 138 16.91 -4.57 32.24
N ARG A 139 16.67 -5.39 33.27
CA ARG A 139 15.32 -5.56 33.87
C ARG A 139 14.77 -4.27 34.53
N GLY A 140 15.65 -3.33 34.90
CA GLY A 140 15.29 -2.03 35.50
C GLY A 140 15.35 -0.81 34.58
N LYS A 141 15.72 -0.97 33.30
CA LYS A 141 15.81 0.17 32.36
C LYS A 141 14.44 0.48 31.72
N ILE A 142 14.23 1.77 31.41
CA ILE A 142 13.05 2.25 30.67
C ILE A 142 12.93 1.49 29.34
N PHE A 143 11.68 1.23 28.91
CA PHE A 143 11.35 0.38 27.75
C PHE A 143 12.13 0.70 26.47
N VAL A 144 12.45 1.97 26.21
CA VAL A 144 13.17 2.44 25.02
C VAL A 144 14.65 2.04 25.02
N PHE A 145 15.27 1.88 26.19
CA PHE A 145 16.67 1.47 26.34
C PHE A 145 16.85 -0.03 26.58
N ARG A 146 15.76 -0.80 26.50
CA ARG A 146 15.79 -2.25 26.68
C ARG A 146 15.89 -2.93 25.33
N GLN A 147 16.69 -3.99 25.23
CA GLN A 147 16.69 -4.88 24.08
C GLN A 147 15.31 -5.54 23.97
N ILE A 148 14.54 -5.09 22.99
CA ILE A 148 13.25 -5.67 22.65
C ILE A 148 13.51 -6.85 21.72
N SER A 149 13.02 -8.02 22.11
CA SER A 149 13.03 -9.20 21.24
C SER A 149 12.33 -8.86 19.92
N HIS A 150 12.91 -9.26 18.80
CA HIS A 150 12.40 -9.00 17.45
C HIS A 150 10.89 -9.26 17.31
N SER A 151 10.36 -10.31 17.95
CA SER A 151 8.91 -10.61 17.92
C SER A 151 8.03 -9.62 18.67
N LYS A 152 8.55 -8.99 19.73
CA LYS A 152 7.79 -7.97 20.48
C LYS A 152 7.68 -6.67 19.67
N SER A 153 8.73 -6.30 18.94
CA SER A 153 8.72 -5.13 18.06
C SER A 153 7.65 -5.28 16.96
N PHE A 154 7.56 -6.45 16.33
CA PHE A 154 6.53 -6.70 15.32
C PHE A 154 5.12 -6.69 15.89
N ASN A 155 4.89 -7.37 17.02
CA ASN A 155 3.59 -7.32 17.69
C ASN A 155 3.17 -5.90 18.07
N LEU A 156 4.11 -5.06 18.50
CA LEU A 156 3.85 -3.65 18.79
C LEU A 156 3.41 -2.90 17.53
N ILE A 157 4.09 -3.11 16.40
CA ILE A 157 3.72 -2.47 15.13
C ILE A 157 2.31 -2.86 14.70
N PHE A 158 1.97 -4.16 14.73
CA PHE A 158 0.61 -4.62 14.40
C PHE A 158 -0.44 -3.98 15.30
N PHE A 159 -0.15 -3.90 16.61
CA PHE A 159 -1.05 -3.27 17.58
C PHE A 159 -1.24 -1.78 17.31
N VAL A 160 -0.17 -1.04 16.99
CA VAL A 160 -0.26 0.38 16.64
C VAL A 160 -1.18 0.59 15.43
N PHE A 161 -0.98 -0.16 14.35
CA PHE A 161 -1.85 -0.04 13.17
C PHE A 161 -3.29 -0.48 13.43
N PHE A 162 -3.49 -1.48 14.31
CA PHE A 162 -4.83 -1.86 14.76
C PHE A 162 -5.54 -0.70 15.46
N VAL A 163 -4.85 -0.03 16.39
CA VAL A 163 -5.37 1.15 17.10
C VAL A 163 -5.63 2.31 16.13
N VAL A 164 -4.72 2.56 15.20
CA VAL A 164 -4.91 3.58 14.15
C VAL A 164 -6.16 3.30 13.32
N GLY A 165 -6.41 2.04 12.92
CA GLY A 165 -7.61 1.65 12.20
C GLY A 165 -8.90 1.85 13.01
N VAL A 166 -8.90 1.48 14.30
CA VAL A 166 -10.06 1.66 15.19
C VAL A 166 -10.34 3.13 15.44
N LEU A 167 -9.31 3.92 15.74
CA LEU A 167 -9.44 5.37 15.93
C LEU A 167 -9.87 6.07 14.63
N GLY A 168 -9.36 5.63 13.49
CA GLY A 168 -9.75 6.11 12.17
C GLY A 168 -11.23 5.89 11.89
N ALA A 169 -11.71 4.66 12.07
CA ALA A 169 -13.13 4.34 11.90
C ALA A 169 -14.01 5.12 12.89
N GLY A 170 -13.58 5.25 14.14
CA GLY A 170 -14.28 6.04 15.16
C GLY A 170 -14.35 7.53 14.80
N ALA A 171 -13.26 8.11 14.31
CA ALA A 171 -13.23 9.48 13.82
C ALA A 171 -14.16 9.66 12.61
N SER A 172 -14.17 8.73 11.65
CA SER A 172 -15.08 8.78 10.50
C SER A 172 -16.55 8.73 10.92
N ILE A 173 -16.90 7.90 11.91
CA ILE A 173 -18.26 7.87 12.50
C ILE A 173 -18.59 9.19 13.18
N TYR A 174 -17.67 9.72 13.98
CA TYR A 174 -17.83 11.00 14.68
C TYR A 174 -18.09 12.14 13.69
N PHE A 175 -17.26 12.27 12.64
CA PHE A 175 -17.44 13.27 11.60
C PHE A 175 -18.76 13.08 10.84
N GLN A 176 -19.15 11.83 10.54
CA GLN A 176 -20.43 11.54 9.90
C GLN A 176 -21.64 11.98 10.73
N PHE A 177 -21.54 11.89 12.07
CA PHE A 177 -22.62 12.25 12.98
C PHE A 177 -22.65 13.75 13.33
N TYR A 178 -21.49 14.38 13.49
CA TYR A 178 -21.37 15.79 13.88
C TYR A 178 -21.38 16.78 12.72
N HIS A 179 -20.99 16.36 11.51
CA HIS A 179 -21.04 17.20 10.31
C HIS A 179 -22.15 16.68 9.38
N PRO A 180 -23.42 17.03 9.63
CA PRO A 180 -24.51 16.55 8.78
C PRO A 180 -24.31 17.07 7.35
N GLN A 181 -24.40 16.14 6.38
CA GLN A 181 -24.30 16.39 4.93
C GLN A 181 -25.21 17.51 4.39
N SER A 182 -26.16 18.01 5.19
CA SER A 182 -27.08 19.07 4.82
C SER A 182 -26.36 20.37 4.45
N GLU A 183 -25.30 20.75 5.16
CA GLU A 183 -24.62 22.03 4.88
C GLU A 183 -23.87 22.03 3.55
N GLN A 184 -23.25 20.91 3.18
CA GLN A 184 -22.57 20.81 1.88
C GLN A 184 -23.55 20.82 0.71
N LYS A 185 -24.71 20.14 0.82
CA LYS A 185 -25.75 20.21 -0.21
C LYS A 185 -26.35 21.62 -0.36
N ILE A 186 -26.30 22.44 0.70
CA ILE A 186 -26.73 23.84 0.65
C ILE A 186 -25.65 24.69 0.01
N GLN A 187 -24.39 24.50 0.38
CA GLN A 187 -23.26 25.25 -0.18
C GLN A 187 -23.08 24.97 -1.67
N GLN A 188 -23.16 23.70 -2.07
CA GLN A 188 -23.05 23.30 -3.47
C GLN A 188 -24.21 23.83 -4.31
N ARG A 189 -25.44 23.82 -3.76
CA ARG A 189 -26.58 24.48 -4.41
C ARG A 189 -26.40 25.99 -4.56
N LYS A 190 -25.77 26.67 -3.60
CA LYS A 190 -25.45 28.10 -3.73
C LYS A 190 -24.45 28.36 -4.86
N THR A 191 -23.38 27.57 -4.93
CA THR A 191 -22.37 27.70 -5.99
C THR A 191 -22.96 27.38 -7.37
N ASP A 192 -23.82 26.35 -7.46
CA ASP A 192 -24.52 26.01 -8.71
C ASP A 192 -25.49 27.13 -9.13
N LEU A 193 -26.14 27.81 -8.18
CA LEU A 193 -26.98 28.97 -8.45
C LEU A 193 -26.17 30.15 -9.00
N GLU A 194 -25.07 30.51 -8.33
CA GLU A 194 -24.18 31.60 -8.78
C GLU A 194 -23.62 31.33 -10.18
N ILE A 195 -23.23 30.10 -10.48
CA ILE A 195 -22.73 29.72 -11.81
C ILE A 195 -23.83 29.84 -12.87
N ASN A 196 -25.07 29.47 -12.55
CA ASN A 196 -26.17 29.56 -13.50
C ASN A 196 -26.57 31.02 -13.76
N ASP A 197 -26.60 31.87 -12.74
CA ASP A 197 -26.84 33.31 -12.89
C ASP A 197 -25.74 33.95 -13.76
N LEU A 198 -24.47 33.61 -13.49
CA LEU A 198 -23.33 34.12 -14.28
C LEU A 198 -23.40 33.66 -15.74
N LYS A 199 -23.82 32.42 -15.99
CA LYS A 199 -24.04 31.90 -17.35
C LYS A 199 -25.15 32.64 -18.07
N GLU A 200 -26.23 32.98 -17.37
CA GLU A 200 -27.33 33.75 -17.95
C GLU A 200 -26.88 35.15 -18.36
N ASP A 201 -26.11 35.83 -17.51
CA ASP A 201 -25.56 37.16 -17.80
C ASP A 201 -24.57 37.14 -18.97
N ILE A 202 -23.68 36.15 -19.01
CA ILE A 202 -22.76 35.96 -20.15
C ILE A 202 -23.57 35.68 -21.44
N SER A 203 -24.61 34.86 -21.36
CA SER A 203 -25.45 34.58 -22.53
C SER A 203 -26.15 35.82 -23.06
N LYS A 204 -26.61 36.72 -22.17
CA LYS A 204 -27.21 38.02 -22.56
C LYS A 204 -26.18 38.92 -23.27
N LEU A 205 -24.98 39.04 -22.71
CA LEU A 205 -23.88 39.81 -23.32
C LEU A 205 -23.46 39.26 -24.69
N VAL A 206 -23.33 37.94 -24.83
CA VAL A 206 -23.01 37.29 -26.10
C VAL A 206 -24.11 37.56 -27.14
N HIS A 207 -25.38 37.48 -26.73
CA HIS A 207 -26.50 37.77 -27.61
C HIS A 207 -26.50 39.24 -28.07
N GLU A 208 -26.24 40.18 -27.17
CA GLU A 208 -26.17 41.61 -27.48
C GLU A 208 -25.01 41.94 -28.43
N TYR A 209 -23.82 41.36 -28.17
CA TYR A 209 -22.67 41.49 -29.06
C TYR A 209 -22.95 40.94 -30.46
N THR A 210 -23.62 39.79 -30.55
CA THR A 210 -24.00 39.18 -31.83
C THR A 210 -24.96 40.09 -32.62
N LYS A 211 -25.90 40.72 -31.92
CA LYS A 211 -26.84 41.69 -32.51
C LYS A 211 -26.11 42.93 -33.05
N LEU A 212 -25.18 43.50 -32.27
CA LEU A 212 -24.36 44.63 -32.70
C LEU A 212 -23.51 44.28 -33.92
N ASN A 213 -22.85 43.12 -33.90
CA ASN A 213 -22.01 42.68 -35.01
C ASN A 213 -22.82 42.47 -36.30
N THR A 214 -24.05 41.95 -36.19
CA THR A 214 -24.97 41.80 -37.32
C THR A 214 -25.35 43.15 -37.93
N ILE A 215 -25.63 44.16 -37.10
CA ILE A 215 -25.93 45.53 -37.57
C ILE A 215 -24.70 46.13 -38.26
N LEU A 216 -23.52 45.93 -37.71
CA LEU A 216 -22.27 46.49 -38.25
C LEU A 216 -21.95 45.89 -39.62
N ILE A 217 -22.17 44.58 -39.80
CA ILE A 217 -22.06 43.90 -41.10
C ILE A 217 -23.08 44.46 -42.11
N GLN A 218 -24.33 44.68 -41.69
CA GLN A 218 -25.35 45.28 -42.57
C GLN A 218 -24.95 46.68 -43.03
N ILE A 219 -24.47 47.55 -42.12
CA ILE A 219 -24.01 48.90 -42.46
C ILE A 219 -22.84 48.85 -43.44
N LEU A 220 -21.81 48.03 -43.16
CA LEU A 220 -20.64 47.91 -44.04
C LEU A 220 -21.04 47.44 -45.44
N SER A 221 -21.91 46.43 -45.55
CA SER A 221 -22.40 45.93 -46.85
C SER A 221 -23.19 46.98 -47.64
N SER A 222 -23.95 47.83 -46.94
CA SER A 222 -24.70 48.92 -47.58
C SER A 222 -23.78 50.00 -48.15
N GLN A 223 -22.71 50.37 -47.43
CA GLN A 223 -21.71 51.33 -47.89
C GLN A 223 -20.92 50.80 -49.09
N THR A 224 -20.54 49.52 -49.10
CA THR A 224 -19.83 48.93 -50.25
C THR A 224 -20.70 48.91 -51.50
N THR A 225 -22.01 48.63 -51.34
CA THR A 225 -22.95 48.64 -52.47
C THR A 225 -23.16 50.04 -53.05
N GLN A 226 -23.18 51.08 -52.20
CA GLN A 226 -23.26 52.47 -52.66
C GLN A 226 -21.99 52.89 -53.41
N GLN A 227 -20.80 52.59 -52.88
CA GLN A 227 -19.55 52.92 -53.58
C GLN A 227 -19.39 52.16 -54.90
N LEU A 228 -19.85 50.90 -55.00
CA LEU A 228 -19.84 50.15 -56.25
C LEU A 228 -20.79 50.74 -57.31
N LYS A 229 -21.93 51.34 -56.89
CA LYS A 229 -22.82 52.06 -57.82
C LYS A 229 -22.20 53.37 -58.30
N GLU A 230 -21.50 54.09 -57.43
CA GLU A 230 -20.91 55.39 -57.75
C GLU A 230 -19.62 55.27 -58.59
N ASN A 231 -18.83 54.21 -58.34
CA ASN A 231 -17.60 53.92 -59.08
C ASN A 231 -17.80 52.97 -60.27
N ALA A 232 -19.03 52.63 -60.66
CA ALA A 232 -19.26 51.88 -61.90
C ALA A 232 -19.00 52.83 -63.09
N PRO A 233 -17.88 52.71 -63.82
CA PRO A 233 -17.70 53.50 -65.03
C PRO A 233 -18.81 53.12 -66.00
N GLY A 234 -19.48 54.10 -66.59
CA GLY A 234 -20.44 53.90 -67.68
C GLY A 234 -19.78 53.09 -68.78
N ARG A 235 -19.96 51.77 -68.74
CA ARG A 235 -19.38 50.83 -69.70
C ARG A 235 -20.21 50.98 -70.97
N ASN A 236 -19.79 51.89 -71.84
CA ASN A 236 -20.11 51.84 -73.26
C ASN A 236 -19.59 50.50 -73.77
N VAL A 237 -20.47 49.50 -73.78
CA VAL A 237 -20.20 48.20 -74.38
C VAL A 237 -20.05 48.45 -75.90
N PRO A 238 -18.87 48.19 -76.49
CA PRO A 238 -18.71 48.26 -77.93
C PRO A 238 -19.62 47.20 -78.57
N ALA A 239 -20.36 47.59 -79.60
CA ALA A 239 -21.19 46.68 -80.38
C ALA A 239 -20.34 45.49 -80.87
N ALA A 240 -20.70 44.29 -80.40
CA ALA A 240 -20.12 43.06 -80.90
C ALA A 240 -20.54 42.88 -82.38
N PRO A 241 -19.60 42.55 -83.29
CA PRO A 241 -19.89 42.29 -84.69
C PRO A 241 -20.71 41.00 -84.88
N PRO A 242 -21.46 40.88 -85.99
CA PRO A 242 -22.38 39.79 -86.24
C PRO A 242 -21.67 38.44 -86.36
N SER A 243 -22.07 37.48 -85.53
CA SER A 243 -21.67 36.08 -85.69
C SER A 243 -22.41 35.46 -86.86
N SER A 244 -21.67 35.15 -87.91
CA SER A 244 -22.07 34.19 -88.94
C SER A 244 -22.22 32.80 -88.34
N SER A 245 -23.36 32.18 -88.63
CA SER A 245 -23.61 30.74 -88.60
C SER A 245 -22.54 29.96 -89.38
N PRO A 246 -22.25 28.72 -88.96
CA PRO A 246 -22.28 27.61 -89.91
C PRO A 246 -22.95 26.36 -89.27
N PRO A 247 -23.17 25.27 -90.04
CA PRO A 247 -24.14 24.21 -89.75
C PRO A 247 -23.73 23.22 -88.66
#